data_AF-A0A5M5C0S4-F1
#
_entry.id   AF-A0A5M5C0S4-F1
#
_cell.length_a   1.000
_cell.length_b   1.000
_cell.length_c   1.000
_cell.angle_alpha   90.00
_cell.angle_beta   90.00
_cell.angle_gamma   90.00
#
_symmetry.space_group_name_H-M   'P 1'
#
loop_
_entity.id
_entity.type
_entity.pdbx_description
1 polymer ?
#
loop_
_entity_poly.entity_id
_entity_poly.type
_entity_poly.pdbx_seq_one_letter_code
_entity_poly.pdbx_strand_id
1 'polypeptide(L)' 'MKIIAVGMNYAQHNKELGHTLVNTEPVIFMKPDSAILKDGKPFFIPDFSKEIHYETELVVRINRLGKNIAPRFANRY' A
#
# COMPACT_ATOMS: atom_id res chain seq x y z
N MET A 1 -2.92 12.63 -7.58
CA MET A 1 -3.63 11.32 -7.37
C MET A 1 -3.36 10.86 -5.93
N LYS A 2 -4.27 10.15 -5.27
CA LYS A 2 -4.00 9.61 -3.91
C LYS A 2 -3.65 8.13 -4.02
N ILE A 3 -2.60 7.70 -3.34
CA ILE A 3 -2.21 6.29 -3.20
C ILE A 3 -2.35 5.97 -1.71
N ILE A 4 -3.27 5.07 -1.40
CA ILE A 4 -3.52 4.59 -0.04
C ILE A 4 -3.04 3.14 -0.01
N ALA A 5 -2.17 2.81 0.93
CA ALA A 5 -1.59 1.48 1.09
C ALA A 5 -2.00 0.86 2.42
N VAL A 6 -1.96 -0.47 2.49
CA VAL A 6 -2.34 -1.25 3.69
C VAL A 6 -1.14 -2.07 4.14
N GLY A 7 -0.57 -1.69 5.28
CA GLY A 7 0.51 -2.45 5.90
C GLY A 7 -0.01 -3.69 6.63
N MET A 8 0.86 -4.68 6.79
CA MET A 8 0.64 -5.87 7.65
C MET A 8 -0.58 -6.73 7.25
N ASN A 9 -0.95 -6.74 5.97
CA ASN A 9 -2.16 -7.43 5.47
C ASN A 9 -1.92 -8.90 5.08
N TYR A 10 -0.71 -9.44 5.28
CA TYR A 10 -0.38 -10.84 5.03
C TYR A 10 0.24 -11.46 6.29
N ALA A 11 -0.40 -12.51 6.82
CA ALA A 11 0.03 -13.14 8.07
C ALA A 11 1.47 -13.70 8.02
N GLN A 12 1.92 -14.16 6.85
CA GLN A 12 3.30 -14.63 6.67
C GLN A 12 4.31 -13.47 6.71
N HIS A 13 4.00 -12.37 6.03
CA HIS A 13 4.83 -11.17 6.05
C HIS A 13 4.98 -10.59 7.48
N ASN A 14 3.89 -10.60 8.27
CA ASN A 14 3.95 -10.16 9.66
C ASN A 14 4.94 -10.99 10.50
N LYS A 15 5.01 -12.31 10.25
CA LYS A 15 5.97 -13.21 10.92
C LYS A 15 7.41 -12.91 10.50
N GLU A 16 7.65 -12.61 9.22
CA GLU A 16 8.98 -12.24 8.70
C GLU A 16 9.56 -11.02 9.42
N LEU A 17 8.72 -10.03 9.70
CA LEU A 17 9.12 -8.81 10.41
C LEU A 17 9.29 -9.03 11.93
N GLY A 18 9.03 -10.23 12.44
CA GLY A 18 9.08 -10.53 13.88
C GLY A 18 7.91 -9.95 14.67
N HIS A 19 6.86 -9.47 14.00
CA HIS A 19 5.67 -8.93 14.64
C HIS A 19 4.74 -10.08 15.06
N THR A 20 4.53 -10.22 16.38
CA THR A 20 3.60 -11.21 16.97
C THR A 20 2.18 -10.69 17.14
N LEU A 21 1.96 -9.39 16.89
CA LEU A 21 0.67 -8.73 17.04
C LEU A 21 -0.11 -8.74 15.72
N VAL A 22 -1.30 -9.33 15.74
CA VAL A 22 -2.30 -9.18 14.68
C VAL A 22 -3.05 -7.88 14.96
N ASN A 23 -2.87 -6.88 14.10
CA ASN A 23 -3.62 -5.64 14.22
C ASN A 23 -5.11 -5.90 13.99
N THR A 24 -5.95 -5.42 14.90
CA THR A 24 -7.42 -5.54 14.78
C THR A 24 -7.99 -4.56 13.77
N GLU A 25 -7.28 -3.46 13.52
CA GLU A 25 -7.59 -2.43 12.54
C GLU A 25 -6.49 -2.36 11.48
N PRO A 26 -6.81 -2.02 10.22
CA PRO A 26 -5.81 -1.94 9.16
C PRO A 26 -4.81 -0.80 9.40
N VAL A 27 -3.52 -1.07 9.15
CA VAL A 27 -2.49 -0.03 9.14
C VAL A 27 -2.53 0.68 7.81
N ILE A 28 -2.96 1.95 7.81
CA ILE A 28 -3.10 2.74 6.59
C ILE A 28 -2.04 3.82 6.53
N PHE A 29 -1.39 3.95 5.38
CA PHE A 29 -0.47 5.04 5.08
C PHE A 29 -0.67 5.51 3.63
N MET A 30 -0.04 6.64 3.28
CA MET A 30 -0.16 7.22 1.95
C MET A 30 1.20 7.40 1.30
N LYS A 31 1.23 7.22 -0.02
CA LYS A 31 2.34 7.67 -0.87
C LYS A 31 1.88 8.86 -1.71
N PRO A 32 2.75 9.88 -1.90
CA PRO A 32 2.44 10.98 -2.81
C PRO A 32 2.39 10.47 -4.25
N ASP A 33 1.73 11.20 -5.15
CA ASP A 33 1.71 10.83 -6.57
C ASP A 33 3.07 10.96 -7.26
N SER A 34 3.99 11.74 -6.69
CA SER A 34 5.39 11.80 -7.09
C SER A 34 6.15 10.49 -6.86
N ALA A 35 5.63 9.55 -6.07
CA ALA A 35 6.24 8.23 -5.86
C ALA A 35 6.02 7.27 -7.04
N ILE A 36 5.15 7.60 -8.00
CA ILE A 36 4.88 6.76 -9.16
C ILE A 36 5.93 7.01 -10.24
N LEU A 37 6.61 5.94 -10.65
CA LEU A 37 7.39 5.93 -11.88
C LEU A 37 6.43 5.94 -13.08
N LYS A 38 6.65 6.90 -13.98
CA LYS A 38 5.87 7.05 -15.22
C LYS A 38 6.73 6.70 -16.41
N ASP A 39 6.12 6.24 -17.49
CA ASP A 39 6.74 6.11 -18.81
C ASP A 39 8.02 5.24 -18.82
N GLY A 40 8.06 4.18 -18.00
CA GLY A 40 9.21 3.27 -17.92
C GLY A 40 10.49 3.92 -17.35
N LYS A 41 10.39 5.07 -16.68
CA LYS A 41 11.52 5.70 -16.03
C LYS A 41 12.15 4.77 -14.97
N PRO A 42 13.48 4.79 -14.82
CA PRO A 42 14.17 3.96 -13.85
C PRO A 42 13.82 4.36 -12.41
N PHE A 43 13.89 3.39 -11.50
CA PHE A 43 13.87 3.63 -10.06
C PHE A 43 15.27 4.02 -9.58
N PHE A 44 15.37 5.07 -8.77
CA PHE A 44 16.64 5.49 -8.16
C PHE A 44 16.62 5.17 -6.67
N ILE A 45 17.69 4.54 -6.20
CA ILE A 45 17.89 4.28 -4.77
C ILE A 45 18.27 5.61 -4.09
N PRO A 46 17.56 6.03 -3.03
CA PRO A 46 17.90 7.28 -2.35
C PRO A 46 19.25 7.18 -1.62
N ASP A 47 20.12 8.16 -1.81
CA ASP A 47 21.48 8.18 -1.23
C ASP A 47 21.51 8.14 0.31
N PHE A 48 20.41 8.55 0.96
CA PHE A 48 20.29 8.52 2.41
C PHE A 48 20.01 7.11 2.97
N SER A 49 19.62 6.14 2.13
CA SER A 49 19.30 4.78 2.58
C SER A 49 20.38 3.78 2.16
N LYS A 50 20.69 2.86 3.07
CA LYS A 50 21.54 1.69 2.81
C LYS A 50 20.74 0.39 2.68
N GLU A 51 19.43 0.46 2.88
CA GLU A 51 18.55 -0.69 2.93
C GLU A 51 17.22 -0.34 2.25
N ILE A 52 16.93 -1.03 1.15
CA ILE A 52 15.71 -0.86 0.36
C ILE A 52 15.16 -2.24 0.05
N HIS A 53 13.89 -2.43 0.36
CA HIS A 53 13.17 -3.69 0.17
C HIS A 53 12.14 -3.51 -0.94
N TYR A 54 11.82 -4.61 -1.62
CA TYR A 54 10.72 -4.65 -2.57
C TYR A 54 9.49 -5.30 -1.91
N GLU A 55 8.32 -4.74 -2.15
CA GLU A 55 7.04 -5.29 -1.71
C GLU A 55 6.12 -5.35 -2.93
N THR A 56 5.69 -6.55 -3.30
CA THR A 56 4.75 -6.74 -4.42
C THR A 56 3.34 -6.77 -3.88
N GLU A 57 2.50 -5.86 -4.33
CA GLU A 57 1.13 -5.70 -3.84
C GLU A 57 0.10 -5.72 -4.98
N LEU A 58 -1.14 -6.09 -4.66
CA LEU A 58 -2.27 -5.91 -5.54
C LEU A 58 -2.74 -4.45 -5.52
N VAL A 59 -2.83 -3.83 -6.70
CA VAL A 59 -3.32 -2.47 -6.84
C VAL A 59 -4.79 -2.47 -7.25
N VAL A 60 -5.62 -1.77 -6.46
CA VAL A 60 -7.03 -1.53 -6.79
C VAL A 60 -7.21 -0.06 -7.18
N ARG A 61 -7.67 0.17 -8.42
CA ARG A 61 -7.98 1.52 -8.90
C ARG A 61 -9.43 1.87 -8.59
N ILE A 62 -9.63 2.79 -7.64
CA ILE A 62 -10.94 3.36 -7.34
C ILE A 62 -11.36 4.31 -8.47
N ASN A 63 -12.54 4.08 -9.03
CA ASN A 63 -13.10 4.82 -10.16
C ASN A 63 -14.29 5.71 -9.79
N ARG A 64 -14.81 5.60 -8.56
CA ARG A 64 -15.95 6.38 -8.07
C ARG A 64 -15.68 7.03 -6.71
N LEU A 65 -16.18 8.25 -6.52
CA LEU A 65 -16.14 8.92 -5.22
C LEU A 65 -17.10 8.25 -4.24
N GLY A 66 -16.64 7.99 -3.01
CA GLY A 66 -17.44 7.39 -1.96
C GLY A 66 -16.97 7.81 -0.56
N LYS A 67 -17.89 7.77 0.41
CA LYS A 67 -17.63 7.99 1.83
C LYS A 67 -18.56 7.06 2.61
N ASN A 68 -18.03 6.37 3.63
CA ASN A 68 -18.80 5.42 4.47
C ASN A 68 -19.53 4.34 3.64
N ILE A 69 -18.83 3.74 2.68
CA ILE A 69 -19.39 2.72 1.79
C ILE A 69 -19.51 1.39 2.55
N ALA A 70 -20.70 0.80 2.56
CA ALA A 70 -20.88 -0.52 3.16
C ALA A 70 -20.10 -1.60 2.37
N PRO A 71 -19.51 -2.62 3.03
CA PRO A 71 -18.66 -3.61 2.37
C PRO A 71 -19.29 -4.29 1.15
N ARG A 72 -20.59 -4.60 1.21
CA ARG A 72 -21.36 -5.22 0.10
C ARG A 72 -21.43 -4.39 -1.19
N PHE A 73 -21.08 -3.10 -1.14
CA PHE A 73 -21.08 -2.20 -2.29
C PHE A 73 -19.67 -1.85 -2.78
N ALA A 74 -18.60 -2.30 -2.09
CA ALA A 74 -17.23 -1.89 -2.36
C ALA A 74 -16.80 -2.17 -3.81
N ASN A 75 -17.23 -3.29 -4.39
CA ASN A 75 -16.90 -3.68 -5.76
C ASN A 75 -17.50 -2.78 -6.87
N ARG A 76 -18.34 -1.80 -6.50
CA ARG A 76 -18.96 -0.84 -7.44
C ARG A 76 -18.24 0.51 -7.48
N TYR A 77 -17.16 0.66 -6.70
CA TYR A 77 -16.35 1.88 -6.59
C TYR A 77 -14.94 1.64 -7.12
#